data_AF-A0A3D9HBI7-F1
#
_entry.id   AF-A0A3D9HBI7-F1
#
_cell.length_a   1.000
_cell.length_b   1.000
_cell.length_c   1.000
_cell.angle_alpha   90.00
_cell.angle_beta   90.00
_cell.angle_gamma   90.00
#
_symmetry.space_group_name_H-M   'P 1'
#
loop_
_entity.id
_entity.type
_entity.pdbx_description
1 polymer ?
#
loop_
_entity_poly.entity_id
_entity_poly.type
_entity_poly.pdbx_seq_one_letter_code
_entity_poly.pdbx_strand_id
1 'polypeptide(L)' 'MIEKHKLLEKIDDAIKDKSTSPKNKDLLKELKGELVSAKSKKEYSDIVLKIIQIIGAIVKIFSGSG' A
#
# COMPACT_ATOMS: atom_id res chain seq x y z
N MET A 1 10.04 6.13 12.67
CA MET A 1 8.60 5.79 12.51
C MET A 1 8.13 6.36 11.19
N ILE A 2 7.55 5.56 10.29
CA ILE A 2 6.85 6.12 9.13
C ILE A 2 5.58 6.78 9.67
N GLU A 3 5.50 8.10 9.50
CA GLU A 3 4.33 8.87 9.88
C GLU A 3 3.13 8.43 9.02
N LYS A 4 2.01 8.12 9.67
CA LYS A 4 0.76 7.64 9.03
C LYS A 4 0.38 8.50 7.80
N HIS A 5 0.63 9.81 7.87
CA HIS A 5 0.38 10.74 6.78
C HIS A 5 1.22 10.45 5.52
N LYS A 6 2.54 10.21 5.67
CA LYS A 6 3.42 9.89 4.53
C LYS A 6 3.05 8.57 3.87
N LEU A 7 2.57 7.60 4.64
CA LEU A 7 2.13 6.32 4.08
C LEU A 7 0.84 6.48 3.28
N LEU A 8 -0.13 7.25 3.80
CA LEU A 8 -1.37 7.58 3.09
C LEU A 8 -1.08 8.29 1.76
N GLU A 9 -0.14 9.23 1.76
CA GLU A 9 0.27 9.95 0.55
C GLU A 9 0.84 9.01 -0.51
N LYS A 10 1.75 8.10 -0.12
CA LYS A 10 2.29 7.07 -1.03
C LYS A 10 1.23 6.12 -1.58
N ILE A 11 0.22 5.78 -0.77
CA ILE A 11 -0.90 4.95 -1.23
C ILE A 11 -1.72 5.72 -2.27
N ASP A 12 -2.02 6.99 -2.02
CA ASP A 12 -2.75 7.84 -2.97
C ASP A 12 -1.99 8.03 -4.28
N ASP A 13 -0.67 8.21 -4.22
CA ASP A 13 0.17 8.27 -5.41
C ASP A 13 0.12 6.97 -6.20
N ALA A 14 0.24 5.82 -5.53
CA ALA A 14 0.12 4.52 -6.18
C ALA A 14 -1.28 4.27 -6.77
N ILE A 15 -2.34 4.78 -6.17
CA ILE A 15 -3.71 4.71 -6.72
C ILE A 15 -3.86 5.59 -7.96
N LYS A 16 -3.24 6.78 -7.96
CA LYS A 16 -3.26 7.72 -9.09
C LYS A 16 -2.35 7.27 -10.24
N ASP A 17 -1.30 6.51 -9.94
CA ASP A 17 -0.37 5.99 -10.95
C ASP A 17 -1.10 5.15 -12.01
N LYS A 18 -0.81 5.41 -13.29
CA LYS A 18 -1.42 4.71 -14.42
C LYS A 18 -0.88 3.28 -14.58
N SER A 19 0.29 3.00 -14.03
CA SER A 19 0.99 1.71 -14.05
C SER A 19 0.42 0.72 -13.04
N THR A 20 -0.29 1.22 -12.03
CA THR A 20 -0.97 0.38 -11.04
C THR A 20 -2.19 -0.26 -11.68
N SER A 21 -2.28 -1.59 -11.64
CA SER A 21 -3.44 -2.31 -12.18
C SER A 21 -4.72 -1.95 -11.41
N PRO A 22 -5.92 -2.00 -12.04
CA PRO A 22 -7.18 -1.71 -11.38
C PRO A 22 -7.38 -2.52 -10.09
N LYS A 23 -7.07 -3.82 -10.13
CA LYS A 23 -7.11 -4.72 -8.95
C LYS A 23 -6.22 -4.23 -7.81
N ASN A 24 -5.01 -3.77 -8.12
CA ASN A 24 -4.09 -3.23 -7.11
C ASN A 24 -4.59 -1.88 -6.58
N LYS A 25 -5.22 -1.04 -7.42
CA LYS A 25 -5.84 0.22 -6.97
C LYS A 25 -6.97 -0.02 -5.98
N ASP A 26 -7.81 -1.02 -6.21
CA ASP A 26 -8.90 -1.35 -5.30
C ASP A 26 -8.37 -1.89 -3.96
N LEU A 27 -7.37 -2.77 -3.99
CA LEU A 27 -6.67 -3.24 -2.78
C LEU A 27 -6.03 -2.08 -1.99
N LEU A 28 -5.39 -1.14 -2.68
CA LEU A 28 -4.78 0.03 -2.05
C LEU A 28 -5.83 0.95 -1.41
N LYS A 29 -7.01 1.11 -2.02
CA LYS A 29 -8.12 1.87 -1.42
C LYS A 29 -8.67 1.19 -0.16
N GLU A 30 -8.81 -0.14 -0.18
CA GLU A 30 -9.25 -0.93 0.97
C GLU A 30 -8.25 -0.77 2.14
N LEU A 31 -6.96 -0.97 1.87
CA LEU A 31 -5.89 -0.82 2.86
C LEU A 31 -5.77 0.62 3.38
N LYS A 32 -6.03 1.62 2.54
CA LYS A 32 -6.11 3.03 2.98
C LYS A 32 -7.21 3.21 4.03
N GLY A 33 -8.39 2.63 3.80
CA GLY A 33 -9.50 2.66 4.75
C GLY A 33 -9.17 1.98 6.08
N GLU A 34 -8.56 0.79 6.01
CA GLU A 34 -8.06 0.08 7.20
C GLU A 34 -7.03 0.93 7.95
N LEU A 35 -6.07 1.53 7.25
CA LEU A 35 -4.99 2.32 7.85
C LEU A 35 -5.54 3.56 8.59
N VAL A 36 -6.53 4.24 8.01
CA VAL A 36 -7.21 5.37 8.65
C VAL A 36 -7.93 4.91 9.91
N SER A 37 -8.61 3.77 9.83
CA SER A 37 -9.43 3.20 10.92
C SER A 37 -8.62 2.51 12.02
N ALA A 38 -7.34 2.20 11.79
CA ALA A 38 -6.47 1.55 12.75
C ALA A 38 -6.35 2.38 14.04
N LYS A 39 -6.79 1.79 15.17
CA LYS A 39 -6.79 2.41 16.50
C LYS A 39 -5.56 2.01 17.32
N SER A 40 -4.93 0.89 16.97
CA SER A 40 -3.74 0.39 17.66
C SER A 40 -2.49 0.40 16.77
N LYS A 41 -1.31 0.51 17.41
CA LYS A 41 -0.01 0.38 16.71
C LYS A 41 0.14 -0.98 16.02
N LYS A 42 -0.44 -2.04 16.59
CA LYS A 42 -0.36 -3.39 16.04
C LYS A 42 -1.13 -3.49 14.72
N GLU A 43 -2.39 -3.05 14.70
CA GLU A 43 -3.18 -2.98 13.47
C GLU A 43 -2.50 -2.12 12.41
N TYR A 44 -2.00 -0.94 12.79
CA TYR A 44 -1.25 -0.08 11.87
C TYR A 44 -0.08 -0.83 11.24
N SER A 45 0.73 -1.53 12.05
CA SER A 45 1.89 -2.27 11.56
C SER A 45 1.52 -3.44 10.64
N ASP A 46 0.45 -4.18 10.95
CA ASP A 46 -0.06 -5.26 10.10
C ASP A 46 -0.53 -4.74 8.74
N ILE A 47 -1.23 -3.61 8.72
CA ILE A 47 -1.70 -2.97 7.47
C ILE A 47 -0.51 -2.45 6.66
N VAL A 48 0.47 -1.81 7.30
CA VAL A 48 1.71 -1.36 6.63
C VAL A 48 2.43 -2.54 5.98
N LEU A 49 2.54 -3.69 6.68
CA LEU A 49 3.15 -4.90 6.14
C LEU A 49 2.41 -5.42 4.90
N LYS A 50 1.07 -5.46 4.93
CA LYS A 50 0.26 -5.84 3.76
C LYS A 50 0.51 -4.92 2.57
N ILE A 51 0.56 -3.61 2.79
CA ILE A 51 0.84 -2.62 1.74
C ILE A 51 2.22 -2.86 1.13
N ILE A 52 3.25 -3.06 1.96
CA ILE A 52 4.61 -3.34 1.50
C ILE A 52 4.67 -4.66 0.72
N GLN A 53 3.93 -5.69 1.14
CA GLN A 53 3.87 -6.96 0.42
C GLN A 53 3.24 -6.81 -0.97
N ILE A 54 2.16 -6.02 -1.09
CA ILE A 54 1.53 -5.75 -2.39
C ILE A 54 2.47 -4.96 -3.30
N ILE A 55 3.08 -3.89 -2.78
CA ILE A 55 4.04 -3.09 -3.55
C ILE A 55 5.27 -3.94 -3.92
N GLY A 56 5.78 -4.74 -3.00
CA GLY A 56 6.89 -5.66 -3.23
C GLY A 56 6.56 -6.74 -4.26
N ALA A 57 5.34 -7.28 -4.24
CA ALA A 57 4.87 -8.21 -5.26
C ALA A 57 4.78 -7.55 -6.64
N ILE A 58 4.30 -6.31 -6.72
CA ILE A 58 4.30 -5.51 -7.96
C ILE A 58 5.74 -5.35 -8.46
N VAL A 59 6.65 -4.84 -7.62
CA VAL A 59 8.05 -4.59 -7.99
C VAL A 59 8.76 -5.89 -8.41
N LYS A 60 8.51 -7.01 -7.73
CA LYS A 60 9.14 -8.30 -8.04
C LYS A 60 8.69 -8.86 -9.40
N ILE A 61 7.43 -8.63 -9.78
CA ILE A 61 6.95 -8.96 -11.13
C ILE A 61 7.65 -8.09 -12.18
N PHE A 62 7.92 -6.82 -11.89
CA PHE A 62 8.67 -5.93 -12.79
C PHE A 62 10.20 -6.16 -12.79
N SER A 63 10.77 -6.73 -11.73
CA SER A 63 12.23 -6.96 -11.59
C SER A 63 12.67 -8.36 -12.01
N GLY A 64 11.73 -9.27 -12.31
CA GLY A 64 11.98 -10.67 -12.62
C GLY A 64 12.18 -11.00 -14.11
N SER A 65 12.41 -10.00 -14.96
CA SER A 65 12.89 -10.18 -16.33
C SER A 65 14.31 -9.62 -16.42
N GLY A 66 15.27 -10.41 -15.91
CA GLY A 66 16.71 -10.17 -16.02
C GLY A 66 17.42 -11.50 -16.02
#